data_AF-A0A3G2C6Z1-F1
#
_entry.id   AF-A0A3G2C6Z1-F1
#
_cell.length_a   1.000
_cell.length_b   1.000
_cell.length_c   1.000
_cell.angle_alpha   90.00
_cell.angle_beta   90.00
_cell.angle_gamma   90.00
#
_symmetry.space_group_name_H-M   'P 1'
#
loop_
_entity.id
_entity.type
_entity.pdbx_description
1 polymer ?
#
loop_
_entity_poly.entity_id
_entity_poly.type
_entity_poly.pdbx_seq_one_letter_code
_entity_poly.pdbx_strand_id
1 'polypeptide(L)'
;MTTWIATTQDNKLADKSSEIESTHATSASDLQLDGNEYQALRGFGGCFNELGWLPLQTVTEEERDQIIKELFSPDEMNFTFNRAPVGANDFADHWYSYNETDGDYEMEHFSVEHDERTLIPYIHRAQEWQPNMQLFSSPWSPPTWMKRPKAYNYGRLVQTPENLKAYAKYFVKYIQAYAEHGITVNQLHVQNEVFADQKFPSALWDSEALKVFIRDYLGPAFDEAGLDTDIWLGTLNGPEDMAWTGGYGMKLN
;
A
#
# COMPACT_ATOMS: atom_id res chain seq x y z
N MET A 1 3.77 -6.22 -34.55
CA MET A 1 2.58 -5.47 -35.01
C MET A 1 2.17 -4.61 -33.84
N THR A 2 1.99 -3.30 -34.03
CA THR A 2 1.58 -2.41 -32.94
C THR A 2 0.10 -2.61 -32.69
N THR A 3 -0.28 -2.98 -31.47
CA THR A 3 -1.67 -3.06 -31.06
C THR A 3 -2.12 -1.68 -30.56
N TRP A 4 -3.27 -1.20 -31.03
CA TRP A 4 -3.90 0.03 -30.55
C TRP A 4 -5.28 -0.27 -30.00
N ILE A 5 -5.40 -0.08 -28.69
CA ILE A 5 -6.64 -0.27 -27.96
C ILE A 5 -7.17 1.10 -27.57
N ALA A 6 -8.41 1.40 -27.94
CA ALA A 6 -9.07 2.65 -27.57
C ALA A 6 -10.37 2.40 -26.80
N THR A 7 -10.70 3.32 -25.91
CA THR A 7 -11.97 3.30 -25.16
C THR A 7 -12.76 4.57 -25.47
N THR A 8 -14.02 4.41 -25.88
CA THR A 8 -15.01 5.48 -25.96
C THR A 8 -16.13 5.22 -24.95
N GLN A 9 -17.10 6.14 -24.84
CA GLN A 9 -18.25 5.98 -23.97
C GLN A 9 -19.00 4.66 -24.23
N ASP A 10 -19.14 4.27 -25.50
CA ASP A 10 -19.97 3.13 -25.91
C ASP A 10 -19.15 1.91 -26.35
N ASN A 11 -17.82 2.01 -26.39
CA ASN A 11 -16.96 0.94 -26.85
C ASN A 11 -15.64 0.92 -26.07
N LYS A 12 -15.57 0.07 -25.05
CA LYS A 12 -14.41 -0.03 -24.15
C LYS A 12 -13.42 -1.07 -24.67
N LEU A 13 -12.13 -0.76 -24.54
CA LEU A 13 -11.01 -1.64 -24.90
C LEU A 13 -11.11 -2.20 -26.33
N ALA A 14 -11.59 -1.39 -27.28
CA ALA A 14 -11.75 -1.81 -28.66
C ALA A 14 -10.39 -1.89 -29.39
N ASP A 15 -10.13 -3.00 -30.08
CA ASP A 15 -9.01 -3.08 -31.01
C ASP A 15 -9.25 -2.19 -32.22
N LYS A 16 -8.36 -1.22 -32.37
CA LYS A 16 -8.36 -0.17 -33.37
C LYS A 16 -7.06 -0.20 -34.18
N SER A 17 -6.32 -1.30 -34.12
CA SER A 17 -5.05 -1.48 -34.83
C SER A 17 -5.20 -1.36 -36.35
N SER A 18 -6.38 -1.72 -36.88
CA SER A 18 -6.70 -1.52 -38.30
C SER A 18 -6.87 -0.06 -38.71
N GLU A 19 -7.06 0.86 -37.75
CA GLU A 19 -7.16 2.30 -37.99
C GLU A 19 -5.78 2.97 -37.96
N ILE A 20 -4.72 2.24 -37.58
CA ILE A 20 -3.35 2.73 -37.71
C ILE A 20 -2.87 2.50 -39.14
N GLU A 21 -2.57 3.59 -39.82
CA GLU A 21 -1.82 3.57 -41.07
C GLU A 21 -0.41 4.09 -40.85
N SER A 22 0.60 3.29 -41.22
CA SER A 22 1.97 3.78 -41.33
C SER A 22 2.06 4.72 -42.52
N THR A 23 2.19 6.02 -42.27
CA THR A 23 2.23 7.03 -43.34
C THR A 23 3.56 7.03 -44.12
N HIS A 24 4.59 6.34 -43.62
CA HIS A 24 5.96 6.36 -44.16
C HIS A 24 6.51 7.77 -44.44
N ALA A 25 5.96 8.79 -43.77
CA ALA A 25 6.28 10.19 -44.00
C ALA A 25 7.71 10.50 -43.54
N THR A 26 8.52 11.07 -44.44
CA THR A 26 9.93 11.42 -44.17
C THR A 26 10.10 12.86 -43.65
N SER A 27 9.01 13.59 -43.40
CA SER A 27 9.03 14.94 -42.85
C SER A 27 7.77 15.23 -42.03
N ALA A 28 7.99 15.70 -40.80
CA ALA A 28 7.03 16.09 -39.76
C ALA A 28 6.21 14.94 -39.14
N SER A 29 6.78 14.30 -38.12
CA SER A 29 5.98 13.65 -37.08
C SER A 29 5.70 14.68 -35.99
N ASP A 30 4.44 14.85 -35.56
CA ASP A 30 4.11 15.73 -34.43
C ASP A 30 4.71 15.19 -33.11
N LEU A 31 4.90 13.87 -33.01
CA LEU A 31 5.55 13.16 -31.91
C LEU A 31 6.45 12.05 -32.47
N GLN A 32 7.66 11.90 -31.91
CA GLN A 32 8.61 10.86 -32.28
C GLN A 32 9.26 10.29 -31.03
N LEU A 33 9.49 8.97 -31.00
CA LEU A 33 10.35 8.35 -29.99
C LEU A 33 11.78 8.83 -30.23
N ASP A 34 12.38 9.46 -29.22
CA ASP A 34 13.74 10.00 -29.27
C ASP A 34 14.83 8.92 -29.08
N GLY A 35 14.42 7.71 -28.68
CA GLY A 35 15.31 6.59 -28.40
C GLY A 35 16.01 6.66 -27.05
N ASN A 36 15.66 7.64 -26.20
CA ASN A 36 16.21 7.75 -24.86
C ASN A 36 15.47 6.80 -23.91
N GLU A 37 16.23 6.16 -23.03
CA GLU A 37 15.71 5.31 -21.96
C GLU A 37 15.67 6.08 -20.64
N TYR A 38 14.64 5.84 -19.84
CA TYR A 38 14.43 6.49 -18.53
C TYR A 38 14.24 5.42 -17.44
N GLN A 39 13.38 5.68 -16.46
CA GLN A 39 13.12 4.73 -15.38
C GLN A 39 12.44 3.45 -15.88
N ALA A 40 12.83 2.32 -15.30
CA ALA A 40 12.07 1.08 -15.45
C ALA A 40 10.73 1.20 -14.74
N LEU A 41 9.66 0.74 -15.40
CA LEU A 41 8.33 0.62 -14.79
C LEU A 41 8.27 -0.70 -14.02
N ARG A 42 8.03 -0.63 -12.71
CA ARG A 42 7.89 -1.83 -11.87
C ARG A 42 6.60 -2.61 -12.17
N GLY A 43 5.53 -1.88 -12.49
CA GLY A 43 4.23 -2.46 -12.78
C GLY A 43 3.10 -1.50 -12.46
N PHE A 44 1.88 -2.00 -12.62
CA PHE A 44 0.64 -1.33 -12.27
C PHE A 44 -0.20 -2.29 -11.45
N GLY A 45 -1.13 -1.77 -10.65
CA GLY A 45 -1.99 -2.61 -9.82
C GLY A 45 -3.00 -1.84 -9.00
N GLY A 46 -3.57 -2.55 -8.02
CA GLY A 46 -4.60 -2.06 -7.11
C GLY A 46 -4.20 -2.12 -5.65
N CYS A 47 -5.13 -1.74 -4.78
CA CYS A 47 -5.00 -1.88 -3.33
C CYS A 47 -5.95 -2.96 -2.81
N PHE A 48 -5.41 -3.96 -2.13
CA PHE A 48 -6.19 -4.93 -1.38
C PHE A 48 -6.80 -4.24 -0.16
N ASN A 49 -8.12 -4.17 -0.09
CA ASN A 49 -8.87 -3.57 1.01
C ASN A 49 -10.07 -4.45 1.37
N GLU A 50 -10.53 -4.39 2.61
CA GLU A 50 -11.61 -5.26 3.08
C GLU A 50 -12.94 -4.95 2.40
N LEU A 51 -13.27 -3.66 2.19
CA LEU A 51 -14.47 -3.29 1.43
C LEU A 51 -14.36 -3.63 -0.07
N GLY A 52 -13.18 -4.00 -0.56
CA GLY A 52 -13.02 -4.63 -1.88
C GLY A 52 -13.23 -6.14 -1.84
N TRP A 53 -12.88 -6.80 -0.72
CA TRP A 53 -13.01 -8.25 -0.54
C TRP A 53 -14.41 -8.70 -0.13
N LEU A 54 -15.06 -7.96 0.77
CA LEU A 54 -16.36 -8.34 1.34
C LEU A 54 -17.46 -8.47 0.28
N PRO A 55 -17.61 -7.55 -0.70
CA PRO A 55 -18.58 -7.74 -1.78
C PRO A 55 -18.29 -8.98 -2.62
N LEU A 56 -17.02 -9.35 -2.82
CA LEU A 56 -16.64 -10.57 -3.55
C LEU A 56 -17.08 -11.85 -2.83
N GLN A 57 -17.41 -11.79 -1.54
CA GLN A 57 -17.99 -12.93 -0.81
C GLN A 57 -19.50 -13.10 -1.09
N THR A 58 -20.14 -12.13 -1.74
CA THR A 58 -21.59 -12.14 -2.01
C THR A 58 -21.94 -12.70 -3.38
N VAL A 59 -20.95 -12.85 -4.27
CA VAL A 59 -21.07 -13.47 -5.59
C VAL A 59 -20.69 -14.95 -5.54
N THR A 60 -20.95 -15.68 -6.63
CA THR A 60 -20.50 -17.08 -6.76
C THR A 60 -18.98 -17.19 -6.76
N GLU A 61 -18.45 -18.38 -6.46
CA GLU A 61 -17.01 -18.64 -6.52
C GLU A 61 -16.48 -18.39 -7.94
N GLU A 62 -17.21 -18.85 -8.96
CA GLU A 62 -16.86 -18.65 -10.37
C GLU A 62 -16.82 -17.17 -10.77
N GLU A 63 -17.77 -16.35 -10.33
CA GLU A 63 -17.78 -14.91 -10.61
C GLU A 63 -16.63 -14.18 -9.92
N ARG A 64 -16.36 -14.50 -8.65
CA ARG A 64 -15.23 -13.94 -7.90
C ARG A 64 -13.90 -14.30 -8.55
N ASP A 65 -13.75 -15.55 -8.96
CA ASP A 65 -12.55 -16.04 -9.64
C ASP A 65 -12.35 -15.36 -10.98
N GLN A 66 -13.43 -15.16 -11.74
CA GLN A 66 -13.39 -14.42 -13.01
C GLN A 66 -12.95 -12.96 -12.79
N ILE A 67 -13.49 -12.27 -11.77
CA ILE A 67 -13.08 -10.90 -11.43
C ILE A 67 -11.58 -10.83 -11.10
N ILE A 68 -11.09 -11.76 -10.27
CA ILE A 68 -9.69 -11.77 -9.86
C ILE A 68 -8.79 -12.14 -11.04
N LYS A 69 -9.21 -13.06 -11.90
CA LYS A 69 -8.52 -13.38 -13.15
C LYS A 69 -8.39 -12.14 -14.05
N GLU A 70 -9.48 -11.41 -14.28
CA GLU A 70 -9.48 -10.20 -15.11
C GLU A 70 -8.48 -9.13 -14.59
N LEU A 71 -8.30 -9.04 -13.27
CA LEU A 71 -7.35 -8.11 -12.67
C LEU A 71 -5.89 -8.59 -12.75
N PHE A 72 -5.62 -9.86 -12.50
CA PHE A 72 -4.26 -10.35 -12.22
C PHE A 72 -3.65 -11.23 -13.32
N SER A 73 -4.45 -11.88 -14.16
CA SER A 73 -3.94 -12.74 -15.23
C SER A 73 -3.03 -11.95 -16.19
N PRO A 74 -1.89 -12.52 -16.63
CA PRO A 74 -1.03 -11.93 -17.66
C PRO A 74 -1.74 -11.67 -19.00
N ASP A 75 -2.82 -12.40 -19.27
CA ASP A 75 -3.63 -12.25 -20.49
C ASP A 75 -4.71 -11.17 -20.37
N GLU A 76 -4.86 -10.55 -19.20
CA GLU A 76 -5.90 -9.56 -18.87
C GLU A 76 -5.26 -8.23 -18.43
N MET A 77 -5.67 -7.63 -17.29
CA MET A 77 -5.09 -6.37 -16.81
C MET A 77 -3.66 -6.52 -16.24
N ASN A 78 -3.25 -7.75 -15.89
CA ASN A 78 -1.89 -8.08 -15.46
C ASN A 78 -1.36 -7.21 -14.30
N PHE A 79 -2.12 -7.08 -13.21
CA PHE A 79 -1.70 -6.34 -12.03
C PHE A 79 -0.49 -6.99 -11.34
N THR A 80 0.66 -6.33 -11.45
CA THR A 80 1.98 -6.85 -11.03
C THR A 80 2.59 -6.07 -9.86
N PHE A 81 2.08 -4.89 -9.54
CA PHE A 81 2.58 -4.06 -8.43
C PHE A 81 1.41 -3.51 -7.63
N ASN A 82 1.17 -4.10 -6.45
CA ASN A 82 -0.05 -3.91 -5.67
C ASN A 82 0.24 -3.38 -4.28
N ARG A 83 -0.81 -2.92 -3.60
CA ARG A 83 -0.76 -2.35 -2.25
C ARG A 83 -1.59 -3.14 -1.25
N ALA A 84 -1.14 -3.26 0.00
CA ALA A 84 -1.97 -3.65 1.14
C ALA A 84 -1.85 -2.63 2.29
N PRO A 85 -2.89 -2.44 3.13
CA PRO A 85 -2.74 -1.72 4.38
C PRO A 85 -1.99 -2.56 5.42
N VAL A 86 -1.35 -1.89 6.37
CA VAL A 86 -0.88 -2.51 7.63
C VAL A 86 -1.89 -2.13 8.71
N GLY A 87 -2.75 -3.06 9.10
CA GLY A 87 -3.93 -2.80 9.94
C GLY A 87 -5.05 -2.10 9.17
N ALA A 88 -5.98 -1.47 9.87
CA ALA A 88 -7.12 -0.82 9.22
C ALA A 88 -6.75 0.47 8.46
N ASN A 89 -7.45 0.66 7.34
CA ASN A 89 -7.57 1.94 6.65
C ASN A 89 -9.02 2.45 6.63
N ASP A 90 -9.29 3.46 5.81
CA ASP A 90 -10.63 4.00 5.56
C ASP A 90 -11.56 3.06 4.77
N PHE A 91 -11.02 2.01 4.15
CA PHE A 91 -11.74 0.94 3.44
C PHE A 91 -11.69 -0.41 4.19
N ALA A 92 -11.45 -0.39 5.50
CA ALA A 92 -11.65 -1.53 6.39
C ALA A 92 -13.12 -1.58 6.86
N ASP A 93 -13.64 -2.76 7.16
CA ASP A 93 -15.01 -2.92 7.70
C ASP A 93 -15.16 -2.26 9.08
N HIS A 94 -14.10 -2.32 9.87
CA HIS A 94 -13.97 -1.65 11.15
C HIS A 94 -12.50 -1.29 11.41
N TRP A 95 -12.23 -0.36 12.33
CA TRP A 95 -10.86 0.05 12.62
C TRP A 95 -10.19 -0.86 13.65
N TYR A 96 -9.00 -1.35 13.31
CA TYR A 96 -8.17 -2.25 14.11
C TYR A 96 -6.67 -1.95 13.86
N SER A 97 -5.83 -2.45 14.76
CA SER A 97 -4.42 -2.73 14.50
C SER A 97 -4.12 -4.17 14.89
N TYR A 98 -2.93 -4.66 14.54
CA TYR A 98 -2.52 -6.02 14.92
C TYR A 98 -2.13 -6.14 16.39
N ASN A 99 -2.11 -5.05 17.18
CA ASN A 99 -1.80 -5.12 18.60
C ASN A 99 -2.42 -3.95 19.40
N GLU A 100 -3.64 -4.13 19.90
CA GLU A 100 -4.35 -3.14 20.73
C GLU A 100 -4.20 -3.36 22.25
N THR A 101 -3.27 -4.22 22.68
CA THR A 101 -3.00 -4.40 24.13
C THR A 101 -2.13 -3.25 24.64
N ASP A 102 -2.72 -2.38 25.47
CA ASP A 102 -2.05 -1.19 26.02
C ASP A 102 -0.78 -1.57 26.80
N GLY A 103 0.36 -0.99 26.40
CA GLY A 103 1.65 -1.26 27.03
C GLY A 103 2.30 -2.59 26.62
N ASP A 104 1.81 -3.28 25.60
CA ASP A 104 2.47 -4.46 25.03
C ASP A 104 3.66 -4.07 24.15
N TYR A 105 4.72 -3.58 24.80
CA TYR A 105 5.96 -3.15 24.15
C TYR A 105 6.72 -4.30 23.46
N GLU A 106 6.52 -5.53 23.92
CA GLU A 106 7.23 -6.70 23.42
C GLU A 106 6.50 -7.42 22.28
N MET A 107 5.31 -6.95 21.89
CA MET A 107 4.47 -7.54 20.84
C MET A 107 4.03 -8.97 21.16
N GLU A 108 3.71 -9.26 22.43
CA GLU A 108 3.26 -10.58 22.89
C GLU A 108 1.86 -10.93 22.37
N HIS A 109 1.00 -9.92 22.18
CA HIS A 109 -0.39 -10.05 21.73
C HIS A 109 -0.56 -9.63 20.26
N PHE A 110 0.54 -9.49 19.52
CA PHE A 110 0.48 -9.21 18.09
C PHE A 110 -0.20 -10.36 17.33
N SER A 111 -1.18 -10.05 16.48
CA SER A 111 -1.87 -11.04 15.64
C SER A 111 -2.41 -10.44 14.35
N VAL A 112 -2.28 -11.20 13.25
CA VAL A 112 -2.91 -10.94 11.95
C VAL A 112 -4.18 -11.76 11.74
N GLU A 113 -4.75 -12.37 12.79
CA GLU A 113 -5.95 -13.23 12.72
C GLU A 113 -7.14 -12.57 12.00
N HIS A 114 -7.26 -11.25 12.11
CA HIS A 114 -8.28 -10.50 11.36
C HIS A 114 -8.07 -10.63 9.84
N ASP A 115 -6.83 -10.47 9.40
CA ASP A 115 -6.46 -10.49 7.98
C ASP A 115 -6.52 -11.90 7.39
N GLU A 116 -6.35 -12.94 8.20
CA GLU A 116 -6.57 -14.35 7.80
C GLU A 116 -8.00 -14.58 7.28
N ARG A 117 -8.95 -13.72 7.66
CA ARG A 117 -10.35 -13.77 7.22
C ARG A 117 -10.66 -12.77 6.10
N THR A 118 -9.77 -11.80 5.84
CA THR A 118 -10.01 -10.69 4.91
C THR A 118 -8.89 -10.58 3.86
N LEU A 119 -7.79 -9.90 4.17
CA LEU A 119 -6.77 -9.51 3.20
C LEU A 119 -5.92 -10.69 2.71
N ILE A 120 -5.56 -11.62 3.60
CA ILE A 120 -4.71 -12.78 3.25
C ILE A 120 -5.39 -13.67 2.19
N PRO A 121 -6.65 -14.14 2.35
CA PRO A 121 -7.28 -14.94 1.30
C PRO A 121 -7.49 -14.15 0.00
N TYR A 122 -7.69 -12.82 0.08
CA TYR A 122 -7.78 -11.98 -1.12
C TYR A 122 -6.44 -11.95 -1.89
N ILE A 123 -5.33 -11.73 -1.18
CA ILE A 123 -3.98 -11.71 -1.76
C ILE A 123 -3.63 -13.08 -2.36
N HIS A 124 -3.94 -14.18 -1.67
CA HIS A 124 -3.72 -15.53 -2.17
C HIS A 124 -4.42 -15.79 -3.49
N ARG A 125 -5.69 -15.39 -3.60
CA ARG A 125 -6.44 -15.61 -4.84
C ARG A 125 -5.85 -14.84 -6.02
N ALA A 126 -5.27 -13.66 -5.76
CA ALA A 126 -4.51 -12.92 -6.76
C ALA A 126 -3.17 -13.60 -7.12
N GLN A 127 -2.44 -14.14 -6.14
CA GLN A 127 -1.18 -14.87 -6.37
C GLN A 127 -1.35 -16.11 -7.26
N GLU A 128 -2.54 -16.74 -7.28
CA GLU A 128 -2.82 -17.85 -8.20
C GLU A 128 -2.73 -17.44 -9.68
N TRP A 129 -3.08 -16.19 -10.00
CA TRP A 129 -2.98 -15.65 -11.36
C TRP A 129 -1.69 -14.89 -11.60
N GLN A 130 -1.14 -14.26 -10.57
CA GLN A 130 0.09 -13.48 -10.63
C GLN A 130 1.05 -13.83 -9.49
N PRO A 131 1.74 -14.98 -9.55
CA PRO A 131 2.60 -15.46 -8.46
C PRO A 131 3.81 -14.56 -8.19
N ASN A 132 4.21 -13.74 -9.18
CA ASN A 132 5.35 -12.82 -9.08
C ASN A 132 4.91 -11.38 -8.80
N MET A 133 3.64 -11.14 -8.42
CA MET A 133 3.21 -9.79 -8.08
C MET A 133 4.02 -9.26 -6.90
N GLN A 134 4.38 -7.99 -6.97
CA GLN A 134 5.00 -7.28 -5.87
C GLN A 134 3.95 -6.63 -5.00
N LEU A 135 4.21 -6.59 -3.70
CA LEU A 135 3.35 -5.97 -2.71
C LEU A 135 4.13 -4.88 -1.95
N PHE A 136 3.57 -3.68 -1.91
CA PHE A 136 3.98 -2.68 -0.92
C PHE A 136 2.90 -2.47 0.13
N SER A 137 3.31 -2.26 1.37
CA SER A 137 2.39 -2.07 2.48
C SER A 137 2.59 -0.73 3.17
N SER A 138 1.53 -0.16 3.73
CA SER A 138 1.61 1.07 4.51
C SER A 138 0.54 1.13 5.60
N PRO A 139 0.87 1.53 6.83
CA PRO A 139 -0.15 1.74 7.86
C PRO A 139 -0.84 3.08 7.67
N TRP A 140 -2.13 3.13 7.98
CA TRP A 140 -2.82 4.41 8.17
C TRP A 140 -2.64 4.93 9.60
N SER A 141 -2.60 4.04 10.59
CA SER A 141 -2.42 4.42 11.99
C SER A 141 -1.57 3.38 12.73
N PRO A 142 -0.66 3.80 13.63
CA PRO A 142 -0.17 2.95 14.70
C PRO A 142 -1.29 2.42 15.59
N PRO A 143 -1.03 1.39 16.42
CA PRO A 143 -1.93 0.99 17.49
C PRO A 143 -2.37 2.17 18.36
N THR A 144 -3.63 2.18 18.80
CA THR A 144 -4.20 3.37 19.44
C THR A 144 -3.47 3.76 20.72
N TRP A 145 -3.00 2.77 21.49
CA TRP A 145 -2.28 3.00 22.74
C TRP A 145 -0.91 3.66 22.56
N MET A 146 -0.32 3.59 21.37
CA MET A 146 0.93 4.26 21.02
C MET A 146 0.73 5.73 20.61
N LYS A 147 -0.52 6.21 20.49
CA LYS A 147 -0.86 7.53 19.95
C LYS A 147 -1.34 8.53 20.99
N ARG A 148 -1.27 9.81 20.62
CA ARG A 148 -1.92 10.92 21.34
C ARG A 148 -2.77 11.75 20.37
N PRO A 149 -4.10 11.85 20.58
CA PRO A 149 -4.90 11.05 21.53
C PRO A 149 -4.87 9.54 21.19
N LYS A 150 -5.30 8.69 22.13
CA LYS A 150 -5.42 7.24 21.91
C LYS A 150 -6.61 6.92 21.00
N ALA A 151 -6.44 7.11 19.69
CA ALA A 151 -7.48 6.91 18.68
C ALA A 151 -6.85 6.51 17.33
N TYR A 152 -7.59 5.77 16.50
CA TYR A 152 -7.14 5.39 15.16
C TYR A 152 -7.05 6.58 14.22
N ASN A 153 -8.07 7.43 14.27
CA ASN A 153 -8.11 8.69 13.55
C ASN A 153 -7.34 9.77 14.32
N TYR A 154 -6.86 10.75 13.57
CA TYR A 154 -6.12 11.89 14.07
C TYR A 154 -4.82 11.60 14.85
N GLY A 155 -4.10 12.66 15.18
CA GLY A 155 -3.05 12.64 16.18
C GLY A 155 -1.72 12.09 15.67
N ARG A 156 -0.84 11.77 16.62
CA ARG A 156 0.56 11.43 16.36
C ARG A 156 0.99 10.22 17.18
N LEU A 157 2.01 9.53 16.69
CA LEU A 157 2.76 8.58 17.51
C LEU A 157 3.42 9.32 18.68
N VAL A 158 3.30 8.77 19.89
CA VAL A 158 4.01 9.28 21.08
C VAL A 158 5.49 8.89 20.98
N GLN A 159 6.36 9.91 20.96
CA GLN A 159 7.79 9.79 20.63
C GLN A 159 8.66 9.40 21.85
N THR A 160 8.31 8.32 22.56
CA THR A 160 9.19 7.76 23.59
C THR A 160 10.04 6.62 23.01
N PRO A 161 11.25 6.36 23.54
CA PRO A 161 12.08 5.25 23.07
C PRO A 161 11.38 3.89 23.12
N GLU A 162 10.58 3.62 24.16
CA GLU A 162 9.85 2.35 24.27
C GLU A 162 8.78 2.23 23.18
N ASN A 163 8.02 3.30 22.90
CA ASN A 163 7.03 3.31 21.83
C ASN A 163 7.69 3.16 20.45
N LEU A 164 8.78 3.86 20.18
CA LEU A 164 9.48 3.79 18.89
C LEU A 164 10.07 2.39 18.66
N LYS A 165 10.68 1.79 19.68
CA LYS A 165 11.17 0.42 19.60
C LYS A 165 10.03 -0.59 19.38
N ALA A 166 8.93 -0.44 20.11
CA ALA A 166 7.77 -1.32 19.95
C ALA A 166 7.14 -1.17 18.55
N TYR A 167 7.02 0.05 18.02
CA TYR A 167 6.44 0.27 16.70
C TYR A 167 7.35 -0.25 15.57
N ALA A 168 8.68 -0.18 15.71
CA ALA A 168 9.59 -0.87 14.80
C ALA A 168 9.38 -2.40 14.85
N LYS A 169 9.25 -2.97 16.06
CA LYS A 169 8.97 -4.40 16.27
C LYS A 169 7.62 -4.83 15.67
N TYR A 170 6.61 -3.97 15.73
CA TYR A 170 5.30 -4.18 15.12
C TYR A 170 5.41 -4.40 13.60
N PHE A 171 6.22 -3.60 12.91
CA PHE A 171 6.47 -3.81 11.48
C PHE A 171 7.24 -5.09 11.19
N VAL A 172 8.28 -5.42 11.96
CA VAL A 172 9.00 -6.70 11.82
C VAL A 172 8.05 -7.88 11.95
N LYS A 173 7.18 -7.87 12.97
CA LYS A 173 6.15 -8.89 13.20
C LYS A 173 5.16 -9.00 12.04
N TYR A 174 4.73 -7.88 11.48
CA TYR A 174 3.85 -7.85 10.30
C TYR A 174 4.50 -8.52 9.08
N ILE A 175 5.74 -8.13 8.75
CA ILE A 175 6.45 -8.70 7.59
C ILE A 175 6.66 -10.20 7.76
N GLN A 176 7.06 -10.63 8.97
CA GLN A 176 7.26 -12.04 9.28
C GLN A 176 5.95 -12.84 9.21
N ALA A 177 4.87 -12.33 9.80
CA ALA A 177 3.57 -13.00 9.78
C ALA A 177 3.05 -13.16 8.34
N TYR A 178 3.12 -12.11 7.53
CA TYR A 178 2.73 -12.21 6.11
C TYR A 178 3.61 -13.22 5.34
N ALA A 179 4.92 -13.26 5.62
CA ALA A 179 5.81 -14.24 5.02
C ALA A 179 5.50 -15.68 5.45
N GLU A 180 5.07 -15.92 6.71
CA GLU A 180 4.58 -17.21 7.18
C GLU A 180 3.31 -17.66 6.43
N HIS A 181 2.50 -16.70 5.98
CA HIS A 181 1.39 -16.93 5.06
C HIS A 181 1.83 -16.97 3.59
N GLY A 182 3.11 -17.01 3.24
CA GLY A 182 3.55 -17.08 1.84
C GLY A 182 3.34 -15.78 1.04
N ILE A 183 3.18 -14.65 1.73
CA ILE A 183 3.02 -13.32 1.13
C ILE A 183 4.29 -12.52 1.39
N THR A 184 5.05 -12.24 0.33
CA THR A 184 6.23 -11.38 0.41
C THR A 184 5.82 -9.91 0.31
N VAL A 185 6.08 -9.14 1.36
CA VAL A 185 5.97 -7.67 1.32
C VAL A 185 7.31 -7.10 0.84
N ASN A 186 7.34 -6.58 -0.38
CA ASN A 186 8.57 -6.07 -1.00
C ASN A 186 8.96 -4.69 -0.48
N GLN A 187 7.98 -3.85 -0.14
CA GLN A 187 8.24 -2.49 0.36
C GLN A 187 7.34 -2.18 1.54
N LEU A 188 7.91 -1.62 2.59
CA LEU A 188 7.17 -1.00 3.67
C LEU A 188 7.27 0.53 3.57
N HIS A 189 6.15 1.19 3.35
CA HIS A 189 6.00 2.63 3.41
C HIS A 189 5.60 3.02 4.81
N VAL A 190 6.50 3.69 5.54
CA VAL A 190 6.44 3.86 7.02
C VAL A 190 5.13 4.44 7.54
N GLN A 191 4.49 5.30 6.75
CA GLN A 191 3.20 5.90 7.07
C GLN A 191 2.48 6.31 5.79
N ASN A 192 1.19 6.00 5.71
CA ASN A 192 0.31 6.54 4.69
C ASN A 192 0.01 8.00 5.00
N GLU A 193 0.18 8.87 4.01
CA GLU A 193 -0.19 10.28 4.05
C GLU A 193 0.30 10.96 5.33
N VAL A 194 1.62 11.06 5.49
CA VAL A 194 2.29 11.51 6.72
C VAL A 194 1.82 12.88 7.26
N PHE A 195 1.14 13.68 6.44
CA PHE A 195 0.58 14.99 6.79
C PHE A 195 -0.94 14.99 7.00
N ALA A 196 -1.60 13.84 6.88
CA ALA A 196 -3.04 13.73 6.98
C ALA A 196 -3.50 13.51 8.43
N ASP A 197 -4.33 14.42 8.92
CA ASP A 197 -5.02 14.34 10.22
C ASP A 197 -6.52 14.14 9.98
N GLN A 198 -6.90 12.90 9.72
CA GLN A 198 -8.18 12.59 9.08
C GLN A 198 -9.20 12.03 10.07
N LYS A 199 -10.47 12.09 9.67
CA LYS A 199 -11.60 11.50 10.42
C LYS A 199 -11.63 9.96 10.40
N PHE A 200 -10.80 9.36 9.56
CA PHE A 200 -10.55 7.91 9.43
C PHE A 200 -9.11 7.62 9.91
N PRO A 201 -8.65 6.35 9.96
CA PRO A 201 -7.34 6.03 10.52
C PRO A 201 -6.25 6.91 9.89
N SER A 202 -5.45 7.57 10.72
CA SER A 202 -4.40 8.49 10.24
C SER A 202 -3.41 8.76 11.35
N ALA A 203 -2.16 9.04 11.01
CA ALA A 203 -1.19 9.54 11.98
C ALA A 203 -0.21 10.52 11.34
N LEU A 204 -0.12 11.69 11.97
CA LEU A 204 0.81 12.73 11.59
C LEU A 204 2.24 12.38 12.01
N TRP A 205 3.19 12.74 11.16
CA TRP A 205 4.61 12.68 11.46
C TRP A 205 5.30 14.02 11.19
N ASP A 206 6.16 14.43 12.12
CA ASP A 206 7.13 15.49 11.84
C ASP A 206 8.33 14.89 11.09
N SER A 207 8.92 15.64 10.18
CA SER A 207 10.04 15.17 9.35
C SER A 207 11.24 14.69 10.19
N GLU A 208 11.58 15.41 11.26
CA GLU A 208 12.65 15.03 12.17
C GLU A 208 12.33 13.72 12.92
N ALA A 209 11.09 13.59 13.40
CA ALA A 209 10.64 12.39 14.11
C ALA A 209 10.66 11.16 13.18
N LEU A 210 10.17 11.31 11.95
CA LEU A 210 10.15 10.23 10.96
C LEU A 210 11.58 9.81 10.57
N LYS A 211 12.47 10.78 10.37
CA LYS A 211 13.90 10.52 10.12
C LYS A 211 14.53 9.74 11.28
N VAL A 212 14.32 10.18 12.52
CA VAL A 212 14.83 9.49 13.72
C VAL A 212 14.27 8.08 13.83
N PHE A 213 12.96 7.90 13.64
CA PHE A 213 12.34 6.58 13.68
C PHE A 213 12.94 5.63 12.63
N ILE A 214 13.07 6.07 11.38
CA ILE A 214 13.65 5.25 10.31
C ILE A 214 15.11 4.90 10.60
N ARG A 215 15.94 5.91 10.94
CA ARG A 215 17.39 5.74 11.12
C ARG A 215 17.75 4.93 12.36
N ASP A 216 17.11 5.23 13.49
CA ASP A 216 17.55 4.73 14.80
C ASP A 216 16.77 3.52 15.30
N TYR A 217 15.58 3.25 14.74
CA TYR A 217 14.69 2.19 15.23
C TYR A 217 14.30 1.20 14.13
N LEU A 218 13.67 1.67 13.05
CA LEU A 218 13.10 0.78 12.03
C LEU A 218 14.18 0.07 11.20
N GLY A 219 15.15 0.82 10.66
CA GLY A 219 16.26 0.25 9.89
C GLY A 219 17.03 -0.80 10.68
N PRO A 220 17.56 -0.47 11.89
CA PRO A 220 18.24 -1.45 12.72
C PRO A 220 17.39 -2.68 13.09
N ALA A 221 16.08 -2.52 13.31
CA ALA A 221 15.20 -3.64 13.59
C ALA A 221 15.01 -4.57 12.38
N PHE A 222 14.97 -4.02 11.16
CA PHE A 222 14.90 -4.82 9.93
C PHE A 222 16.21 -5.55 9.66
N ASP A 223 17.34 -4.88 9.85
CA ASP A 223 18.67 -5.49 9.73
C ASP A 223 18.86 -6.63 10.75
N GLU A 224 18.50 -6.41 12.02
CA GLU A 224 18.58 -7.43 13.08
C GLU A 224 17.68 -8.65 12.79
N ALA A 225 16.50 -8.41 12.22
CA ALA A 225 15.56 -9.46 11.84
C ALA A 225 15.91 -10.15 10.50
N GLY A 226 16.91 -9.65 9.76
CA GLY A 226 17.32 -10.19 8.46
C GLY A 226 16.23 -10.06 7.39
N LEU A 227 15.49 -8.96 7.38
CA LEU A 227 14.41 -8.72 6.40
C LEU A 227 14.94 -8.05 5.13
N ASP A 228 14.58 -8.60 3.97
CA ASP A 228 14.91 -8.04 2.65
C ASP A 228 13.91 -6.97 2.16
N THR A 229 12.89 -6.65 2.97
CA THR A 229 11.86 -5.65 2.63
C THR A 229 12.46 -4.24 2.59
N ASP A 230 12.26 -3.51 1.48
CA ASP A 230 12.70 -2.12 1.37
C ASP A 230 11.92 -1.21 2.33
N ILE A 231 12.60 -0.29 3.00
CA ILE A 231 11.96 0.77 3.79
C ILE A 231 11.83 2.03 2.93
N TRP A 232 10.59 2.52 2.77
CA TRP A 232 10.23 3.73 2.04
C TRP A 232 9.66 4.77 3.00
N LEU A 233 9.96 6.05 2.75
CA LEU A 233 9.62 7.17 3.64
C LEU A 233 8.12 7.23 4.01
N GLY A 234 7.24 6.79 3.11
CA GLY A 234 5.79 6.88 3.25
C GLY A 234 5.15 7.44 1.99
N THR A 235 3.81 7.53 1.98
CA THR A 235 3.12 8.27 0.92
C THR A 235 3.05 9.75 1.31
N LEU A 236 3.69 10.60 0.51
CA LEU A 236 3.80 12.03 0.78
C LEU A 236 2.65 12.78 0.09
N ASN A 237 1.77 13.38 0.89
CA ASN A 237 0.62 14.15 0.43
C ASN A 237 0.72 15.66 0.76
N GLY A 238 1.90 16.12 1.15
CA GLY A 238 2.20 17.51 1.50
C GLY A 238 3.08 18.23 0.46
N PRO A 239 3.45 19.50 0.69
CA PRO A 239 4.34 20.24 -0.19
C PRO A 239 5.71 19.53 -0.33
N GLU A 240 6.36 19.68 -1.49
CA GLU A 240 7.63 19.02 -1.82
C GLU A 240 8.75 19.28 -0.80
N ASP A 241 8.70 20.43 -0.12
CA ASP A 241 9.68 20.83 0.88
C ASP A 241 9.46 20.17 2.25
N MET A 242 8.37 19.40 2.41
CA MET A 242 7.95 18.80 3.68
C MET A 242 7.83 19.84 4.81
N ALA A 243 7.76 21.14 4.48
CA ALA A 243 7.68 22.21 5.46
C ALA A 243 6.28 22.19 6.05
N TRP A 244 6.20 22.13 7.38
CA TRP A 244 4.93 22.17 8.09
C TRP A 244 4.29 23.56 7.92
N THR A 245 3.47 23.73 6.89
CA THR A 245 2.74 24.98 6.62
C THR A 245 1.37 25.00 7.30
N GLY A 246 1.18 24.27 8.41
CA GLY A 246 0.07 24.46 9.36
C GLY A 246 -1.37 24.57 8.82
N GLY A 247 -1.63 24.11 7.59
CA GLY A 247 -2.85 24.41 6.85
C GLY A 247 -3.82 23.25 6.66
N TYR A 248 -3.38 22.01 6.89
CA TYR A 248 -4.24 20.83 6.82
C TYR A 248 -4.32 20.18 8.21
N GLY A 249 -5.52 20.18 8.80
CA GLY A 249 -5.80 19.66 10.14
C GLY A 249 -6.41 20.71 11.06
N MET A 250 -7.52 20.38 11.73
CA MET A 250 -8.26 21.31 12.59
C MET A 250 -7.35 21.96 13.64
N LYS A 251 -7.38 23.30 13.74
CA LYS A 251 -6.92 24.00 14.93
C LYS A 251 -7.87 23.67 16.08
N LEU A 252 -7.47 22.75 16.94
CA LEU A 252 -8.08 22.63 18.27
C LEU A 252 -7.52 23.77 19.12
N ASN A 253 -8.40 24.68 19.52
CA ASN A 253 -8.12 25.73 20.51
C ASN A 253 -7.79 25.11 21.88
#